data_AF-A0A3M2ABN0-F1
#
_entry.id   AF-A0A3M2ABN0-F1
#
_cell.length_a   1.000
_cell.length_b   1.000
_cell.length_c   1.000
_cell.angle_alpha   90.00
_cell.angle_beta   90.00
_cell.angle_gamma   90.00
#
_symmetry.space_group_name_H-M   'P 1'
#
loop_
_entity.id
_entity.type
_entity.pdbx_description
1 polymer ?
#
loop_
_entity_poly.entity_id
_entity_poly.type
_entity_poly.pdbx_seq_one_letter_code
_entity_poly.pdbx_strand_id
1 'polypeptide(L)'
;MLLRRRIGRVTRMVDVPLCAECARHLVYRSADEERVERLGMLAGGIVALLMLGLVLLMMPPDVVLWWRLLAGLLAAGLAGTAVFLRFRRASFNAALPEKKAVLNAVQIVDFSWRATTFEFVNAQFAEQFRRLNEAILMDV
;
A
#
# COMPACT_ATOMS: atom_id res chain seq x y z
N MET A 1 5.05 13.98 -9.64
CA MET A 1 4.55 12.60 -9.42
C MET A 1 3.06 12.61 -9.74
N LEU A 2 2.54 11.57 -10.39
CA LEU A 2 1.13 11.47 -10.77
C LEU A 2 0.35 10.68 -9.71
N LEU A 3 -0.67 11.31 -9.11
CA LEU A 3 -1.68 10.59 -8.34
C LEU A 3 -2.68 9.99 -9.32
N ARG A 4 -2.69 8.65 -9.43
CA ARG A 4 -3.58 7.90 -10.31
C ARG A 4 -4.55 7.08 -9.48
N ARG A 5 -5.86 7.33 -9.61
CA ARG A 5 -6.90 6.47 -9.02
C ARG A 5 -7.89 6.05 -10.11
N ARG A 6 -8.17 4.75 -10.18
CA ARG A 6 -9.07 4.14 -11.16
C ARG A 6 -10.34 3.66 -10.46
N ILE A 7 -11.50 4.13 -10.91
CA ILE A 7 -12.81 3.60 -10.51
C ILE A 7 -13.58 3.26 -11.80
N GLY A 8 -13.73 1.96 -12.07
CA GLY A 8 -14.35 1.48 -13.31
C GLY A 8 -13.56 1.85 -14.57
N ARG A 9 -14.22 2.53 -15.52
CA ARG A 9 -13.63 2.97 -16.79
C ARG A 9 -12.88 4.31 -16.72
N VAL A 10 -13.07 5.09 -15.66
CA VAL A 10 -12.47 6.43 -15.56
C VAL A 10 -11.19 6.37 -14.73
N THR A 11 -10.11 6.90 -15.29
CA THR A 11 -8.83 7.10 -14.60
C THR A 11 -8.60 8.60 -14.54
N ARG A 12 -8.69 9.21 -13.35
CA ARG A 12 -8.23 10.59 -13.15
C ARG A 12 -6.77 10.56 -12.70
N MET A 13 -5.95 11.34 -13.39
CA MET A 13 -4.54 11.53 -13.11
C MET A 13 -4.34 12.99 -12.74
N VAL A 14 -3.72 13.25 -11.59
CA VAL A 14 -3.51 14.60 -11.08
C VAL A 14 -2.04 14.74 -10.70
N ASP A 15 -1.41 15.84 -11.10
CA ASP A 15 -0.01 16.09 -10.83
C ASP A 15 0.20 16.72 -9.45
N VAL A 16 1.19 16.21 -8.73
CA VAL A 16 1.57 16.73 -7.42
C VAL A 16 2.82 17.60 -7.54
N PRO A 17 2.81 18.86 -7.06
CA PRO A 17 4.00 19.70 -7.00
C PRO A 17 4.97 19.12 -5.98
N LEU A 18 5.90 18.30 -6.43
CA LEU A 18 6.99 17.79 -5.61
C LEU A 18 8.30 18.34 -6.12
N CYS A 19 9.12 18.84 -5.20
CA CYS A 19 10.49 19.20 -5.50
C CYS A 19 11.32 17.95 -5.86
N ALA A 20 12.40 18.10 -6.62
CA ALA A 20 13.25 16.97 -7.03
C ALA A 20 13.87 16.22 -5.82
N GLU A 21 14.09 16.92 -4.72
CA GLU A 21 14.53 16.34 -3.44
C GLU A 21 13.40 15.56 -2.77
N CYS A 22 12.20 16.13 -2.70
CA CYS A 22 10.97 15.51 -2.19
C CYS A 22 10.65 14.19 -2.93
N ALA A 23 10.80 14.19 -4.26
CA ALA A 23 10.65 12.99 -5.08
C ALA A 23 11.72 11.94 -4.79
N ARG A 24 12.97 12.36 -4.51
CA ARG A 24 14.05 11.45 -4.09
C ARG A 24 13.76 10.82 -2.72
N HIS A 25 13.27 11.58 -1.75
CA HIS A 25 12.88 11.04 -0.43
C HIS A 25 11.74 10.01 -0.50
N LEU A 26 10.85 10.10 -1.49
CA LEU A 26 9.81 9.08 -1.71
C LEU A 26 10.37 7.75 -2.23
N VAL A 27 11.38 7.82 -3.10
CA VAL A 27 12.03 6.63 -3.68
C VAL A 27 13.04 6.02 -2.70
N TYR A 28 13.68 6.86 -1.88
CA TYR A 28 14.62 6.43 -0.86
C TYR A 28 13.91 5.54 0.18
N ARG A 29 14.50 4.36 0.44
CA ARG A 29 14.10 3.48 1.54
C ARG A 29 15.13 3.63 2.64
N SER A 30 14.68 3.88 3.87
CA SER A 30 15.60 3.85 5.01
C SER A 30 16.03 2.42 5.30
N ALA A 31 17.20 2.26 5.94
CA ALA A 31 17.69 0.94 6.35
C ALA A 31 16.69 0.21 7.26
N ASP A 32 15.96 0.93 8.11
CA ASP A 32 14.90 0.37 8.95
C ASP A 32 13.68 -0.08 8.15
N GLU A 33 13.27 0.67 7.13
CA GLU A 33 12.17 0.28 6.22
C GLU A 33 12.52 -1.02 5.49
N GLU A 34 13.75 -1.12 4.98
CA GLU A 34 14.23 -2.33 4.30
C GLU A 34 14.37 -3.52 5.26
N ARG A 35 14.83 -3.29 6.50
CA ARG A 35 14.96 -4.33 7.52
C ARG A 35 13.59 -4.90 7.91
N VAL A 36 12.59 -4.04 8.11
CA VAL A 36 11.22 -4.44 8.43
C VAL A 36 10.57 -5.19 7.27
N GLU A 37 10.81 -4.76 6.03
CA GLU A 37 10.30 -5.46 4.84
C GLU A 37 10.92 -6.86 4.69
N ARG A 38 12.24 -6.99 4.85
CA ARG A 38 12.92 -8.30 4.84
C ARG A 38 12.43 -9.20 5.97
N LEU A 39 12.30 -8.67 7.19
CA LEU A 39 11.73 -9.41 8.32
C LEU A 39 10.29 -9.83 8.03
N GLY A 40 9.49 -8.98 7.40
CA GLY A 40 8.12 -9.30 7.00
C GLY A 40 8.03 -10.42 5.96
N MET A 41 8.96 -10.44 4.99
CA MET A 41 9.05 -11.54 4.01
C MET A 41 9.44 -12.86 4.69
N LEU A 42 10.45 -12.84 5.55
CA LEU A 42 10.88 -14.02 6.30
C LEU A 42 9.78 -14.54 7.24
N ALA A 43 9.20 -13.65 8.04
CA ALA A 43 8.12 -14.00 8.97
C ALA A 43 6.89 -14.52 8.23
N GLY A 44 6.50 -13.88 7.12
CA GLY A 44 5.39 -14.32 6.28
C GLY A 44 5.62 -15.71 5.69
N GLY A 45 6.83 -15.98 5.18
CA GLY A 45 7.22 -17.29 4.66
C GLY A 45 7.19 -18.39 5.73
N ILE A 46 7.76 -18.11 6.92
CA ILE A 46 7.75 -19.05 8.05
C ILE A 46 6.32 -19.37 8.48
N VAL A 47 5.46 -18.35 8.64
CA VAL A 47 4.06 -18.54 9.04
C VAL A 47 3.28 -19.32 7.99
N ALA A 48 3.50 -19.07 6.71
CA ALA A 48 2.85 -19.83 5.63
C ALA A 48 3.24 -21.32 5.68
N LEU A 49 4.52 -21.64 5.86
CA LEU A 49 4.99 -23.02 5.99
C LEU A 49 4.41 -23.72 7.23
N LEU A 50 4.39 -23.04 8.37
CA LEU A 50 3.80 -23.56 9.60
C LEU A 50 2.31 -23.86 9.43
N MET A 51 1.56 -22.94 8.80
CA MET A 51 0.12 -23.14 8.56
C MET A 51 -0.15 -24.27 7.57
N LEU A 52 0.66 -24.39 6.52
CA LEU A 52 0.56 -25.52 5.58
C LEU A 52 0.78 -26.85 6.31
N GLY A 53 1.85 -26.96 7.08
CA GLY A 53 2.16 -28.16 7.85
C GLY A 53 1.08 -28.49 8.88
N LEU A 54 0.55 -27.47 9.57
CA LEU A 54 -0.50 -27.63 10.57
C LEU A 54 -1.80 -28.16 9.96
N VAL A 55 -2.23 -27.60 8.82
CA VAL A 55 -3.46 -28.07 8.14
C VAL A 55 -3.29 -29.49 7.63
N LEU A 56 -2.12 -29.81 7.07
CA LEU A 56 -1.83 -31.18 6.64
C LEU A 56 -1.82 -32.16 7.82
N LEU A 57 -1.29 -31.77 8.98
CA LEU A 57 -1.24 -32.62 10.17
C LEU A 57 -2.61 -32.80 10.84
N MET A 58 -3.41 -31.74 10.91
CA MET A 58 -4.73 -31.75 11.58
C MET A 58 -5.83 -32.37 10.71
N MET A 59 -5.71 -32.31 9.39
CA MET A 59 -6.71 -32.93 8.53
C MET A 59 -6.62 -34.46 8.59
N PRO A 60 -7.76 -35.14 8.78
CA PRO A 60 -7.76 -36.57 8.95
C PRO A 60 -7.36 -37.27 7.62
N PRO A 61 -6.74 -38.46 7.72
CA PRO A 61 -6.10 -39.14 6.58
C PRO A 61 -7.08 -39.71 5.55
N ASP A 62 -8.36 -39.83 5.93
CA ASP A 62 -9.50 -40.17 5.09
C ASP A 62 -9.86 -39.06 4.07
N VAL A 63 -9.42 -37.82 4.32
CA VAL A 63 -9.57 -36.73 3.33
C VAL A 63 -8.55 -36.90 2.21
N VAL A 64 -9.05 -36.86 0.97
CA VAL A 64 -8.22 -37.00 -0.23
C VAL A 64 -7.09 -35.95 -0.25
N LEU A 65 -5.87 -36.38 -0.55
CA LEU A 65 -4.65 -35.58 -0.46
C LEU A 65 -4.74 -34.21 -1.17
N TRP A 66 -5.35 -34.16 -2.36
CA TRP A 66 -5.48 -32.91 -3.12
C TRP A 66 -6.32 -31.86 -2.39
N TRP A 67 -7.34 -32.29 -1.64
CA TRP A 67 -8.18 -31.41 -0.84
C TRP A 67 -7.49 -30.91 0.42
N ARG A 68 -6.65 -31.76 1.01
CA ARG A 68 -5.76 -31.36 2.13
C ARG A 68 -4.74 -30.33 1.68
N LEU A 69 -4.13 -30.54 0.51
CA LEU A 69 -3.19 -29.60 -0.08
C LEU A 69 -3.87 -28.27 -0.42
N LEU A 70 -5.05 -28.29 -1.03
CA LEU A 70 -5.75 -27.05 -1.38
C LEU A 70 -6.17 -26.25 -0.15
N ALA A 71 -6.71 -26.92 0.88
CA ALA A 71 -7.03 -26.27 2.15
C ALA A 71 -5.76 -25.70 2.83
N GLY A 72 -4.67 -26.46 2.82
CA GLY A 72 -3.38 -26.04 3.37
C GLY A 72 -2.80 -24.83 2.64
N LEU A 73 -2.86 -24.81 1.30
CA LEU A 73 -2.40 -23.69 0.48
C LEU A 73 -3.25 -22.43 0.71
N LEU A 74 -4.57 -22.57 0.82
CA LEU A 74 -5.46 -21.45 1.16
C LEU A 74 -5.12 -20.87 2.54
N ALA A 75 -4.99 -21.73 3.55
CA ALA A 75 -4.66 -21.32 4.91
C ALA A 75 -3.28 -20.64 4.98
N ALA A 76 -2.27 -21.23 4.34
CA ALA A 76 -0.93 -20.68 4.25
C ALA A 76 -0.90 -19.34 3.51
N GLY A 77 -1.62 -19.23 2.39
CA GLY A 77 -1.74 -18.00 1.62
C GLY A 77 -2.39 -16.88 2.41
N LEU A 78 -3.50 -17.16 3.09
CA LEU A 78 -4.19 -16.18 3.93
C LEU A 78 -3.31 -15.72 5.10
N ALA A 79 -2.71 -16.65 5.85
CA ALA A 79 -1.88 -16.33 6.99
C ALA A 79 -0.60 -15.58 6.60
N GLY A 80 0.11 -16.05 5.56
CA GLY A 80 1.30 -15.39 5.04
C GLY A 80 1.00 -13.97 4.53
N THR A 81 -0.12 -13.80 3.82
CA THR A 81 -0.56 -12.48 3.34
C THR A 81 -0.92 -11.55 4.51
N ALA A 82 -1.62 -12.05 5.53
CA ALA A 82 -1.98 -11.25 6.71
C ALA A 82 -0.72 -10.75 7.45
N VAL A 83 0.28 -11.61 7.64
CA VAL A 83 1.57 -11.24 8.23
C VAL A 83 2.29 -10.21 7.36
N PHE A 84 2.37 -10.46 6.04
CA PHE A 84 3.00 -9.53 5.11
C PHE A 84 2.34 -8.14 5.15
N LEU A 85 1.00 -8.08 5.16
CA LEU A 85 0.26 -6.83 5.25
C LEU A 85 0.50 -6.10 6.59
N ARG A 86 0.60 -6.84 7.69
CA ARG A 86 0.93 -6.29 9.00
C ARG A 86 2.34 -5.67 9.01
N PHE A 87 3.32 -6.38 8.46
CA PHE A 87 4.70 -5.87 8.36
C PHE A 87 4.83 -4.72 7.36
N ARG A 88 4.08 -4.74 6.27
CA ARG A 88 3.99 -3.60 5.34
C ARG A 88 3.44 -2.37 6.04
N ARG A 89 2.46 -2.52 6.93
CA ARG A 89 1.97 -1.40 7.75
C ARG A 89 3.00 -0.94 8.77
N ALA A 90 3.75 -1.88 9.35
CA ALA A 90 4.86 -1.56 10.25
C ALA A 90 6.01 -0.84 9.53
N SER A 91 6.31 -1.18 8.27
CA SER A 91 7.36 -0.50 7.48
C SER A 91 6.97 0.95 7.17
N PHE A 92 5.70 1.23 6.88
CA PHE A 92 5.21 2.61 6.79
C PHE A 92 5.37 3.39 8.11
N ASN A 93 5.18 2.74 9.26
CA ASN A 93 5.44 3.35 10.55
C ASN A 93 6.93 3.54 10.84
N ALA A 94 7.81 2.75 10.25
CA ALA A 94 9.26 2.89 10.35
C ALA A 94 9.86 3.87 9.31
N ALA A 95 9.06 4.33 8.34
CA ALA A 95 9.51 5.29 7.35
C ALA A 95 9.96 6.61 7.99
N LEU A 96 10.94 7.26 7.36
CA LEU A 96 11.47 8.56 7.78
C LEU A 96 10.35 9.60 7.94
N PRO A 97 10.44 10.51 8.93
CA PRO A 97 9.44 11.55 9.15
C PRO A 97 9.24 12.43 7.92
N GLU A 98 10.31 12.72 7.17
CA GLU A 98 10.27 13.47 5.91
C GLU A 98 9.41 12.76 4.85
N LYS A 99 9.60 11.45 4.68
CA LYS A 99 8.82 10.64 3.74
C LYS A 99 7.35 10.59 4.13
N LYS A 100 7.06 10.48 5.43
CA LYS A 100 5.69 10.56 5.96
C LYS A 100 5.07 11.94 5.72
N ALA A 101 5.82 13.01 5.93
CA ALA A 101 5.35 14.38 5.70
C ALA A 101 4.99 14.59 4.22
N VAL A 102 5.81 14.09 3.29
CA VAL A 102 5.51 14.15 1.84
C VAL A 102 4.26 13.33 1.50
N LEU A 103 4.13 12.10 2.03
CA LEU A 103 2.95 11.26 1.81
C LEU A 103 1.66 11.86 2.40
N ASN A 104 1.78 12.63 3.49
CA ASN A 104 0.65 13.28 4.16
C ASN A 104 0.38 14.70 3.65
N ALA A 105 1.21 15.26 2.77
CA ALA A 105 1.07 16.64 2.31
C ALA A 105 -0.24 16.89 1.55
N VAL A 106 -0.74 15.85 0.86
CA VAL A 106 -2.03 15.83 0.16
C VAL A 106 -2.73 14.52 0.46
N GLN A 107 -3.93 14.60 1.02
CA GLN A 107 -4.79 13.44 1.21
C GLN A 107 -6.09 13.61 0.43
N ILE A 108 -6.51 12.54 -0.25
CA ILE A 108 -7.82 12.49 -0.89
C ILE A 108 -8.80 12.00 0.18
N VAL A 109 -9.59 12.93 0.73
CA VAL A 109 -10.56 12.63 1.81
C VAL A 109 -11.83 12.02 1.22
N ASP A 110 -12.33 12.60 0.13
CA ASP A 110 -13.53 12.13 -0.54
C ASP A 110 -13.35 12.12 -2.06
N PHE A 111 -13.93 11.13 -2.71
CA PHE A 111 -13.90 10.98 -4.16
C PHE A 111 -15.23 10.42 -4.62
N SER A 112 -15.98 11.24 -5.36
CA SER A 112 -17.19 10.86 -6.07
C SER A 112 -16.98 10.95 -7.58
N TRP A 113 -17.92 10.41 -8.35
CA TRP A 113 -17.93 10.53 -9.82
C TRP A 113 -18.02 11.98 -10.31
N ARG A 114 -18.51 12.90 -9.47
CA ARG A 114 -18.66 14.33 -9.81
C ARG A 114 -17.56 15.21 -9.25
N ALA A 115 -17.09 14.92 -8.04
CA ALA A 115 -16.17 15.78 -7.30
C ALA A 115 -15.12 14.97 -6.54
N THR A 116 -13.89 15.51 -6.47
CA THR A 116 -12.81 14.98 -5.63
C THR A 116 -12.42 16.05 -4.61
N THR A 117 -12.44 15.67 -3.33
CA THR A 117 -12.08 16.55 -2.23
C THR A 117 -10.66 16.21 -1.77
N PHE A 118 -9.78 17.20 -1.87
CA PHE A 118 -8.40 17.11 -1.41
C PHE A 118 -8.25 17.92 -0.13
N GLU A 119 -7.61 17.33 0.87
CA GLU A 119 -7.16 18.02 2.08
C GLU A 119 -5.65 18.27 1.96
N PHE A 120 -5.27 19.50 2.26
CA PHE A 120 -3.89 19.97 2.16
C PHE A 120 -3.43 20.44 3.53
N VAL A 121 -2.21 20.05 3.91
CA VAL A 121 -1.60 20.51 5.16
C VAL A 121 -1.17 21.98 5.07
N ASN A 122 -0.91 22.50 3.86
CA ASN A 122 -0.41 23.86 3.63
C ASN A 122 -1.19 24.56 2.50
N ALA A 123 -1.66 25.79 2.77
CA ALA A 123 -2.39 26.61 1.81
C ALA A 123 -1.57 27.01 0.56
N GLN A 124 -0.26 27.26 0.69
CA GLN A 124 0.61 27.54 -0.46
C GLN A 124 0.73 26.33 -1.38
N PHE A 125 0.78 25.12 -0.81
CA PHE A 125 0.82 23.88 -1.56
C PHE A 125 -0.49 23.67 -2.33
N ALA A 126 -1.64 23.92 -1.69
CA ALA A 126 -2.95 23.85 -2.33
C ALA A 126 -3.07 24.78 -3.55
N GLU A 127 -2.51 25.98 -3.44
CA GLU A 127 -2.50 26.96 -4.52
C GLU A 127 -1.64 26.51 -5.71
N GLN A 128 -0.43 26.00 -5.46
CA GLN A 128 0.43 25.45 -6.50
C GLN A 128 -0.21 24.22 -7.17
N PHE A 129 -0.84 23.36 -6.38
CA PHE A 129 -1.56 22.19 -6.87
C PHE A 129 -2.72 22.59 -7.80
N ARG A 130 -3.50 23.61 -7.44
CA ARG A 130 -4.56 24.14 -8.30
C ARG A 130 -4.01 24.66 -9.63
N ARG A 131 -2.95 25.48 -9.59
CA ARG A 131 -2.34 26.04 -10.80
C ARG A 131 -1.81 24.97 -11.75
N LEU A 132 -1.19 23.93 -11.22
CA LEU A 132 -0.66 22.82 -12.03
C LEU A 132 -1.74 21.98 -12.69
N ASN A 133 -2.91 21.88 -12.06
CA ASN A 133 -3.99 21.00 -12.50
C ASN A 133 -5.22 21.76 -12.98
N GLU A 134 -5.10 23.06 -13.25
CA GLU A 134 -6.23 23.93 -13.57
C GLU A 134 -7.04 23.40 -14.76
N ALA A 135 -6.35 22.94 -15.81
CA ALA A 135 -6.98 22.33 -16.98
C ALA A 135 -7.80 21.06 -16.62
N ILE A 136 -7.30 20.22 -15.73
CA ILE A 136 -7.96 18.96 -15.35
C ILE A 136 -9.08 19.18 -14.33
N LEU A 137 -8.96 20.22 -13.49
CA LEU A 137 -9.94 20.56 -12.46
C LEU A 137 -11.14 21.33 -13.03
N MET A 138 -10.98 22.04 -14.14
CA MET A 138 -12.02 22.83 -14.80
C MET A 138 -12.79 22.04 -15.88
N ASP A 139 -12.26 20.89 -16.32
CA ASP A 139 -12.98 19.92 -17.15
C ASP A 139 -14.02 19.17 -16.29
N VAL A 140 -15.21 19.78 -16.15
CA VAL A 140 -16.40 19.18 -15.51
C VAL A 140 -17.22 18.39 -16.53
#